data_AF-A0A8D7ZZQ0-F1
#
_entry.id   AF-A0A8D7ZZQ0-F1
#
_cell.length_a   1.000
_cell.length_b   1.000
_cell.length_c   1.000
_cell.angle_alpha   90.00
_cell.angle_beta   90.00
_cell.angle_gamma   90.00
#
_symmetry.space_group_name_H-M   'P 1'
#
loop_
_entity.id
_entity.type
_entity.pdbx_description
1 polymer ?
#
loop_
_entity_poly.entity_id
_entity_poly.type
_entity_poly.pdbx_seq_one_letter_code
_entity_poly.pdbx_strand_id
1 'polypeptide(L)'
;QLAKAIALKLSADNLWKMYEATQVDLETGNTDRLPELHAVSCCLKAVSTGDAAAGVEVCRLACGGHGYLSSTNFLNLYGSATAAVTYEGENTVLYLQTARY
;
A
#
# COMPACT_ATOMS: atom_id res chain seq x y z
N GLN A 1 -10.07 -11.17 1.46
CA GLN A 1 -8.97 -10.56 2.24
C GLN A 1 -7.67 -11.36 2.17
N LEU A 2 -7.68 -12.67 2.42
CA LEU A 2 -6.44 -13.49 2.29
C LEU A 2 -5.79 -13.41 0.90
N ALA A 3 -6.56 -13.64 -0.17
CA ALA A 3 -6.04 -13.55 -1.53
C ALA A 3 -5.46 -12.16 -1.86
N LYS A 4 -6.14 -11.08 -1.42
CA LYS A 4 -5.65 -9.70 -1.56
C LYS A 4 -4.32 -9.49 -0.83
N ALA A 5 -4.19 -9.95 0.41
CA ALA A 5 -2.96 -9.83 1.18
C ALA A 5 -1.78 -10.52 0.50
N ILE A 6 -1.99 -11.72 -0.05
CA ILE A 6 -0.96 -12.45 -0.80
C ILE A 6 -0.59 -11.69 -2.09
N ALA A 7 -1.58 -11.25 -2.86
CA ALA A 7 -1.34 -10.52 -4.10
C ALA A 7 -0.58 -9.19 -3.86
N LEU A 8 -0.95 -8.43 -2.82
CA LEU A 8 -0.27 -7.20 -2.45
C LEU A 8 1.16 -7.46 -1.99
N LYS A 9 1.40 -8.54 -1.24
CA LYS A 9 2.76 -8.92 -0.83
C LYS A 9 3.65 -9.24 -2.02
N LEU A 10 3.16 -10.06 -2.97
CA LEU A 10 3.90 -10.38 -4.19
C LEU A 10 4.14 -9.13 -5.07
N SER A 11 3.16 -8.22 -5.14
CA SER A 11 3.29 -6.96 -5.86
C SER A 11 4.36 -6.06 -5.23
N ALA A 12 4.40 -6.00 -3.89
CA ALA A 12 5.44 -5.26 -3.16
C ALA A 12 6.84 -5.85 -3.38
N ASP A 13 6.98 -7.18 -3.43
CA ASP A 13 8.26 -7.83 -3.71
C ASP A 13 8.76 -7.52 -5.14
N ASN A 14 7.84 -7.41 -6.10
CA ASN A 14 8.20 -6.99 -7.46
C ASN A 14 8.58 -5.50 -7.52
N LEU A 15 7.85 -4.63 -6.82
CA LEU A 15 8.19 -3.20 -6.73
C LEU A 15 9.58 -3.00 -6.08
N TRP A 16 9.91 -3.82 -5.08
CA TRP A 16 11.23 -3.79 -4.45
C TRP A 16 12.36 -4.11 -5.43
N LYS A 17 12.18 -5.13 -6.28
CA LYS A 17 13.14 -5.44 -7.36
C LYS A 17 13.25 -4.31 -8.37
N MET A 18 12.14 -3.66 -8.73
CA MET A 18 12.16 -2.48 -9.59
C MET A 18 12.97 -1.34 -8.96
N TYR A 19 12.77 -1.10 -7.66
CA TYR A 19 13.53 -0.11 -6.90
C TYR A 19 15.03 -0.40 -6.92
N GLU A 20 15.44 -1.63 -6.57
CA GLU A 20 16.86 -2.03 -6.56
C GLU A 20 17.53 -1.81 -7.92
N ALA A 21 16.86 -2.25 -8.99
CA ALA A 21 17.40 -2.08 -10.32
C ALA A 21 17.39 -0.61 -10.78
N THR A 22 16.46 0.22 -10.32
CA THR A 22 16.47 1.67 -10.61
C THR A 22 17.56 2.39 -9.82
N GLN A 23 17.86 1.97 -8.60
CA GLN A 23 18.98 2.51 -7.80
C GLN A 23 20.32 2.29 -8.51
N VAL A 24 20.54 1.11 -9.10
CA VAL A 24 21.75 0.84 -9.91
C VAL A 24 21.84 1.80 -11.11
N ASP A 25 20.73 2.04 -11.81
CA ASP A 25 20.72 2.97 -12.94
C ASP A 25 21.02 4.42 -12.50
N LEU A 26 20.47 4.83 -11.34
CA LEU A 26 20.73 6.13 -10.73
C LEU A 26 22.21 6.37 -10.41
N GLU A 27 22.94 5.34 -9.96
CA GLU A 27 24.40 5.43 -9.73
C GLU A 27 25.18 5.75 -11.00
N THR A 28 24.66 5.34 -12.16
CA THR A 28 25.24 5.65 -13.49
C THR A 28 24.73 6.96 -14.09
N GLY A 29 23.84 7.67 -13.39
CA GLY A 29 23.18 8.89 -13.87
C GLY A 29 22.01 8.64 -14.83
N ASN A 30 21.62 7.38 -15.06
CA ASN A 30 20.46 7.03 -15.87
C ASN A 30 19.17 7.17 -15.03
N THR A 31 18.23 7.97 -15.52
CA THR A 31 16.95 8.25 -14.82
C THR A 31 15.73 7.74 -15.57
N ASP A 32 15.91 6.98 -16.66
CA ASP A 32 14.82 6.59 -17.58
C ASP A 32 13.73 5.76 -16.88
N ARG A 33 14.09 4.96 -15.87
CA ARG A 33 13.17 4.09 -15.12
C ARG A 33 12.53 4.77 -13.90
N LEU A 34 13.03 5.94 -13.51
CA LEU A 34 12.55 6.64 -12.32
C LEU A 34 11.07 7.07 -12.43
N PRO A 35 10.58 7.56 -13.59
CA PRO A 35 9.15 7.87 -13.77
C PRO A 35 8.24 6.65 -13.57
N GLU A 36 8.62 5.49 -14.12
CA GLU A 36 7.85 4.25 -13.98
C GLU A 36 7.80 3.78 -12.53
N LEU A 37 8.97 3.75 -11.87
CA LEU A 37 9.07 3.40 -10.45
C LEU A 37 8.18 4.30 -9.59
N HIS A 38 8.18 5.60 -9.87
CA HIS A 38 7.34 6.56 -9.15
C HIS A 38 5.85 6.27 -9.36
N ALA A 39 5.40 6.11 -10.60
CA ALA A 39 3.98 5.85 -10.89
C ALA A 39 3.48 4.54 -10.25
N VAL A 40 4.25 3.46 -10.38
CA VAL A 40 3.87 2.15 -9.80
C VAL A 40 3.91 2.19 -8.27
N SER A 41 4.88 2.87 -7.66
CA SER A 41 4.94 3.02 -6.20
C SER A 41 3.78 3.85 -5.65
N CYS A 42 3.42 4.97 -6.29
CA CYS A 42 2.25 5.77 -5.94
C CYS A 42 0.97 4.94 -6.02
N CYS A 43 0.77 4.20 -7.11
CA CYS A 43 -0.38 3.33 -7.30
C CYS A 43 -0.46 2.24 -6.23
N LEU A 44 0.64 1.50 -6.02
CA LEU A 44 0.65 0.39 -5.08
C LEU A 44 0.44 0.87 -3.64
N LYS A 45 1.00 2.02 -3.25
CA LYS A 45 0.73 2.66 -1.95
C LYS A 45 -0.76 2.96 -1.82
N ALA A 46 -1.35 3.65 -2.79
CA ALA A 46 -2.75 4.06 -2.72
C ALA A 46 -3.72 2.87 -2.66
N VAL A 47 -3.50 1.85 -3.50
CA VAL A 47 -4.33 0.63 -3.52
C VAL A 47 -4.16 -0.16 -2.23
N SER A 48 -2.91 -0.47 -1.85
CA SER A 48 -2.64 -1.37 -0.71
C SER A 48 -3.13 -0.80 0.62
N THR A 49 -2.97 0.51 0.84
CA THR A 49 -3.40 1.17 2.09
C THR A 49 -4.92 1.27 2.17
N GLY A 50 -5.60 1.61 1.06
CA GLY A 50 -7.06 1.62 1.00
C GLY A 50 -7.66 0.23 1.23
N ASP A 51 -7.12 -0.79 0.56
CA ASP A 51 -7.56 -2.18 0.73
C ASP A 51 -7.24 -2.73 2.12
N ALA A 52 -6.12 -2.34 2.74
CA ALA A 52 -5.78 -2.74 4.10
C ALA A 52 -6.76 -2.14 5.11
N ALA A 53 -7.06 -0.84 5.02
CA ALA A 53 -8.02 -0.18 5.92
C ALA A 53 -9.41 -0.84 5.85
N ALA A 54 -9.94 -1.05 4.64
CA ALA A 54 -11.20 -1.77 4.43
C ALA A 54 -11.10 -3.24 4.90
N GLY A 55 -9.95 -3.87 4.68
CA GLY A 55 -9.66 -5.25 5.06
C GLY A 55 -9.74 -5.49 6.56
N VAL A 56 -9.14 -4.61 7.35
CA VAL A 56 -9.17 -4.67 8.82
C VAL A 56 -10.60 -4.61 9.33
N GLU A 57 -11.43 -3.71 8.79
CA GLU A 57 -12.82 -3.57 9.22
C GLU A 57 -13.67 -4.80 8.87
N VAL A 58 -13.47 -5.38 7.67
CA VAL A 58 -14.12 -6.63 7.29
C VAL A 58 -13.74 -7.77 8.24
N CYS A 59 -12.46 -7.90 8.60
CA CYS A 59 -12.00 -8.90 9.55
C CYS A 59 -12.58 -8.67 10.96
N ARG A 60 -12.66 -7.41 11.41
CA ARG A 60 -13.27 -7.05 12.69
C ARG A 60 -14.74 -7.47 12.76
N LEU A 61 -15.52 -7.15 11.71
CA LEU A 61 -16.94 -7.50 11.62
C LEU A 61 -17.16 -9.01 11.54
N ALA A 62 -16.26 -9.76 10.89
CA ALA A 62 -16.33 -11.22 10.81
C ALA A 62 -16.20 -11.91 12.18
N CYS A 63 -15.59 -11.25 13.18
CA CYS A 63 -15.50 -11.73 14.55
C CYS A 63 -16.76 -11.42 15.40
N GLY A 64 -17.79 -10.79 14.82
CA GLY A 64 -19.01 -10.40 15.51
C GLY A 64 -18.74 -9.46 16.70
N GLY A 65 -19.53 -9.58 17.78
CA GLY A 65 -19.39 -8.75 18.97
C GLY A 65 -18.01 -8.84 19.64
N HIS A 66 -17.35 -10.00 19.55
CA HIS A 66 -15.99 -10.17 20.09
C HIS A 66 -14.96 -9.32 19.37
N GLY A 67 -15.17 -9.03 18.07
CA GLY A 67 -14.33 -8.13 17.30
C GLY A 67 -14.33 -6.68 17.80
N TYR A 68 -15.28 -6.30 18.67
CA TYR A 68 -15.29 -4.98 19.31
C TYR A 68 -14.40 -4.91 20.56
N LEU A 69 -14.02 -6.05 21.12
CA LEU A 69 -13.21 -6.09 22.34
C LEU A 69 -11.80 -5.59 22.05
N SER A 70 -11.26 -4.76 22.94
CA SER A 70 -9.89 -4.23 22.85
C SER A 70 -8.84 -5.35 22.79
N SER A 71 -9.12 -6.54 23.34
CA SER A 71 -8.25 -7.71 23.29
C SER A 71 -7.98 -8.22 21.87
N THR A 72 -8.85 -7.92 20.90
CA THR A 72 -8.66 -8.30 19.48
C THR A 72 -7.76 -7.35 18.71
N ASN A 73 -7.47 -6.17 19.27
CA ASN A 73 -6.57 -5.16 18.70
C ASN A 73 -6.98 -4.56 17.33
N PHE A 74 -8.20 -4.83 16.84
CA PHE A 74 -8.66 -4.31 15.54
C PHE A 74 -8.69 -2.78 15.45
N LEU A 75 -8.98 -2.08 16.56
CA LEU A 75 -8.98 -0.61 16.60
C LEU A 75 -7.61 -0.01 16.26
N ASN A 76 -6.54 -0.55 16.85
CA ASN A 76 -5.18 -0.09 16.60
C ASN A 76 -4.72 -0.43 15.18
N LEU A 77 -5.07 -1.63 14.69
CA LEU A 77 -4.80 -2.03 13.31
C LEU A 77 -5.50 -1.10 12.31
N TYR A 78 -6.77 -0.76 12.57
CA TYR A 78 -7.53 0.13 11.71
C TYR A 78 -6.97 1.55 11.73
N GLY A 79 -6.61 2.06 12.92
CA GLY A 79 -5.95 3.36 13.06
C GLY A 79 -4.64 3.44 12.28
N SER A 80 -3.83 2.38 12.35
CA SER A 80 -2.54 2.32 11.62
C SER A 80 -2.75 2.24 10.10
N ALA A 81 -3.69 1.40 9.65
CA ALA A 81 -3.99 1.23 8.23
C ALA A 81 -4.59 2.50 7.61
N THR A 82 -5.49 3.17 8.32
CA THR A 82 -6.11 4.43 7.85
C THR A 82 -5.13 5.60 7.87
N ALA A 83 -4.20 5.65 8.81
CA ALA A 83 -3.16 6.66 8.81
C ALA A 83 -2.27 6.57 7.54
N ALA A 84 -1.96 5.35 7.10
CA ALA A 84 -1.19 5.10 5.88
C ALA A 84 -1.90 5.55 4.58
N VAL A 85 -3.22 5.76 4.60
CA VAL A 85 -3.96 6.37 3.46
C VAL A 85 -3.54 7.82 3.22
N THR A 86 -3.02 8.50 4.24
CA THR A 86 -2.66 9.92 4.17
C THR A 86 -1.15 10.17 4.15
N TYR A 87 -0.38 9.41 4.95
CA TYR A 87 1.07 9.57 5.01
C TYR A 87 1.73 9.23 3.66
N GLU A 88 2.87 9.85 3.36
CA GLU A 88 3.60 9.71 2.09
C GLU A 88 2.78 10.09 0.83
N GLY A 89 1.69 10.84 1.01
CA GLY A 89 0.80 11.34 -0.05
C GLY A 89 -0.61 10.80 0.09
N GLU A 90 -1.61 11.68 0.04
CA GLU A 90 -3.01 11.26 0.13
C GLU A 90 -3.40 10.39 -1.09
N ASN A 91 -4.14 9.31 -0.86
CA ASN A 91 -4.38 8.29 -1.89
C ASN A 91 -5.01 8.84 -3.18
N THR A 92 -5.97 9.77 -3.10
CA THR A 92 -6.55 10.41 -4.29
C THR A 92 -5.49 11.19 -5.07
N VAL A 93 -4.63 11.93 -4.39
CA VAL A 93 -3.49 12.62 -5.02
C VAL A 93 -2.54 11.63 -5.69
N LEU A 94 -2.20 10.52 -5.04
CA LEU A 94 -1.31 9.50 -5.60
C LEU A 94 -1.93 8.76 -6.81
N TYR A 95 -3.25 8.53 -6.80
CA TYR A 95 -3.96 8.04 -7.98
C TYR A 95 -3.87 9.02 -9.14
N LEU A 96 -3.99 10.33 -8.88
CA LEU A 96 -3.84 11.36 -9.92
C LEU A 96 -2.40 11.45 -10.44
N GLN A 97 -1.38 11.21 -9.61
CA GLN A 97 0.01 11.12 -10.07
C GLN A 97 0.21 9.91 -10.97
N THR A 98 -0.34 8.76 -10.59
CA THR A 98 -0.30 7.54 -11.41
C THR A 98 -1.02 7.74 -12.75
N ALA A 99 -2.17 8.42 -12.76
CA ALA A 99 -2.95 8.64 -13.98
C ALA A 99 -2.32 9.64 -14.97
N ARG A 100 -1.32 10.41 -14.54
CA ARG A 100 -0.57 11.35 -15.38
C ARG A 100 0.66 10.74 -16.04
N TYR A 101 1.08 9.58 -15.56
CA TYR A 101 2.17 8.78 -16.12
C TYR A 101 1.66 8.02 -17.34
#